data_AF-A0A009QX92-F1
#
_entry.id   AF-A0A009QX92-F1
#
_cell.length_a   1.000
_cell.length_b   1.000
_cell.length_c   1.000
_cell.angle_alpha   90.00
_cell.angle_beta   90.00
_cell.angle_gamma   90.00
#
_symmetry.space_group_name_H-M   'P 1'
#
loop_
_entity.id
_entity.type
_entity.pdbx_description
1 polymer ?
#
loop_
_entity_poly.entity_id
_entity_poly.type
_entity_poly.pdbx_seq_one_letter_code
_entity_poly.pdbx_strand_id
1 'polypeptide(L)'
;MKIKSMNVKIVKDGRDIENLSCNGYFESTTSQSANLFFPFELSSDESWDHVCWFAINLDRNKEQKARSAFTAVDMNISEKIRVNGANNQLVEANSELVDTLKEIHSQNFIWDSGEYYLELRFETIPSIILEKRVRFTLFESDVKELNDYFNDYKFGSAYNHQKNKGVNILISEASN
;
A
#
# COMPACT_ATOMS: atom_id res chain seq x y z
N MET A 1 -24.06 -11.60 9.98
CA MET A 1 -23.81 -11.48 8.52
C MET A 1 -22.40 -11.95 8.23
N LYS A 2 -22.19 -12.79 7.22
CA LYS A 2 -20.86 -13.30 6.88
C LYS A 2 -20.25 -12.49 5.73
N ILE A 3 -19.10 -11.86 5.95
CA ILE A 3 -18.36 -11.10 4.94
C ILE A 3 -17.43 -12.06 4.20
N LYS A 4 -17.63 -12.18 2.89
CA LYS A 4 -16.86 -13.04 1.98
C LYS A 4 -15.62 -12.34 1.44
N SER A 5 -15.74 -11.07 1.05
CA SER A 5 -14.64 -10.29 0.51
C SER A 5 -14.90 -8.80 0.65
N MET A 6 -13.83 -8.02 0.60
CA MET A 6 -13.88 -6.55 0.51
C MET A 6 -12.90 -6.09 -0.56
N ASN A 7 -13.35 -5.17 -1.41
CA ASN A 7 -12.53 -4.60 -2.47
C ASN A 7 -12.74 -3.08 -2.54
N VAL A 8 -11.75 -2.38 -3.07
CA VAL A 8 -11.81 -0.95 -3.35
C VAL A 8 -11.60 -0.74 -4.83
N LYS A 9 -12.59 -0.14 -5.48
CA LYS A 9 -12.44 0.38 -6.83
C LYS A 9 -12.02 1.85 -6.76
N ILE A 10 -10.93 2.19 -7.45
CA ILE A 10 -10.36 3.53 -7.52
C ILE A 10 -10.76 4.13 -8.87
N VAL A 11 -11.37 5.32 -8.85
CA VAL A 11 -11.81 6.04 -10.04
C VAL A 11 -11.26 7.46 -10.01
N LYS A 12 -10.66 7.92 -11.11
CA LYS A 12 -10.19 9.30 -11.30
C LYS A 12 -10.79 9.88 -12.56
N ASP A 13 -11.38 11.07 -12.48
CA ASP A 13 -11.98 11.75 -13.63
C ASP A 13 -12.97 10.86 -14.43
N GLY A 14 -13.74 10.03 -13.73
CA GLY A 14 -14.69 9.08 -14.31
C GLY A 14 -14.07 7.85 -14.97
N ARG A 15 -12.75 7.66 -14.88
CA ARG A 15 -12.04 6.48 -15.40
C ARG A 15 -11.63 5.55 -14.27
N ASP A 16 -11.88 4.26 -14.47
CA ASP A 16 -11.42 3.21 -13.57
C ASP A 16 -9.88 3.15 -13.62
N ILE A 17 -9.25 3.33 -12.46
CA ILE A 17 -7.80 3.30 -12.31
C ILE A 17 -7.34 1.91 -11.89
N GLU A 18 -7.92 1.38 -10.81
CA GLU A 18 -7.49 0.11 -10.24
C GLU A 18 -8.60 -0.51 -9.38
N ASN A 19 -8.57 -1.83 -9.20
CA ASN A 19 -9.43 -2.54 -8.26
C ASN A 19 -8.56 -3.35 -7.28
N LEU A 20 -8.51 -2.89 -6.04
CA LEU A 20 -7.67 -3.45 -5.01
C LEU A 20 -8.47 -4.38 -4.10
N SER A 21 -7.97 -5.59 -3.90
CA SER A 21 -8.52 -6.50 -2.90
C SER A 21 -8.00 -6.17 -1.51
N CYS A 22 -8.88 -6.32 -0.52
CA CYS A 22 -8.46 -6.27 0.87
C CYS A 22 -7.58 -7.49 1.16
N ASN A 23 -6.35 -7.22 1.60
CA ASN A 23 -5.38 -8.26 1.93
C ASN A 23 -5.40 -8.63 3.41
N GLY A 24 -6.17 -7.89 4.21
CA GLY A 24 -6.49 -8.23 5.59
C GLY A 24 -6.95 -7.03 6.42
N TYR A 25 -7.21 -7.29 7.69
CA TYR A 25 -7.70 -6.30 8.64
C TYR A 25 -7.11 -6.51 10.04
N PHE A 26 -7.13 -5.47 10.86
CA PHE A 26 -6.70 -5.52 12.27
C PHE A 26 -7.93 -5.57 13.17
N GLU A 27 -8.05 -6.59 14.03
CA GLU A 27 -9.19 -6.76 14.97
C GLU A 27 -9.40 -5.60 15.95
N SER A 28 -8.42 -4.74 16.13
CA SER A 28 -8.53 -3.55 16.95
C SER A 28 -7.42 -2.56 16.59
N THR A 29 -7.55 -1.33 17.07
CA THR A 29 -6.52 -0.29 16.93
C THR A 29 -5.21 -0.61 17.67
N THR A 30 -5.23 -1.61 18.57
CA THR A 30 -4.05 -2.07 19.32
C THR A 30 -3.51 -3.42 18.84
N SER A 31 -4.14 -4.04 17.84
CA SER A 31 -3.69 -5.33 17.30
C SER A 31 -2.32 -5.20 16.62
N GLN A 32 -1.36 -6.03 17.03
CA GLN A 32 0.00 -6.02 16.49
C GLN A 32 0.15 -6.84 15.21
N SER A 33 -0.83 -7.69 14.91
CA SER A 33 -0.88 -8.53 13.73
C SER A 33 -2.23 -8.39 13.05
N ALA A 34 -2.21 -8.53 11.74
CA ALA A 34 -3.41 -8.54 10.95
C ALA A 34 -3.95 -9.95 10.70
N ASN A 35 -5.27 -10.04 10.58
CA ASN A 35 -5.96 -11.20 10.03
C ASN A 35 -6.02 -11.10 8.50
N LEU A 36 -5.53 -12.15 7.85
CA LEU A 36 -5.41 -12.26 6.39
C LEU A 36 -6.58 -13.03 5.76
N PHE A 37 -7.38 -13.72 6.58
CA PHE A 37 -8.35 -14.68 6.10
C PHE A 37 -9.76 -14.10 6.09
N PHE A 38 -10.36 -14.13 4.90
CA PHE A 38 -11.81 -14.12 4.72
C PHE A 38 -12.30 -15.56 4.58
N PRO A 39 -13.57 -15.86 4.91
CA PRO A 39 -14.60 -14.94 5.42
C PRO A 39 -14.49 -14.69 6.94
N PHE A 40 -15.13 -13.61 7.41
CA PHE A 40 -15.39 -13.40 8.84
C PHE A 40 -16.88 -13.10 9.09
N GLU A 41 -17.33 -13.24 10.32
CA GLU A 41 -18.74 -13.08 10.70
C GLU A 41 -18.89 -11.86 11.61
N LEU A 42 -19.90 -11.04 11.32
CA LEU A 42 -20.31 -9.90 12.15
C LEU A 42 -21.70 -10.19 12.73
N SER A 43 -21.84 -10.04 14.04
CA SER A 43 -23.15 -10.16 14.70
C SER A 43 -24.03 -8.94 14.43
N SER A 44 -25.35 -9.04 14.62
CA SER A 44 -26.29 -7.94 14.29
C SER A 44 -26.14 -6.71 15.20
N ASP A 45 -25.57 -6.91 16.36
CA ASP A 45 -25.27 -5.93 17.40
C ASP A 45 -23.80 -5.46 17.39
N GLU A 46 -23.01 -5.99 16.44
CA GLU A 46 -21.60 -5.71 16.34
C GLU A 46 -21.33 -4.64 15.26
N SER A 47 -20.61 -3.59 15.64
CA SER A 47 -20.06 -2.62 14.70
C SER A 47 -18.60 -2.93 14.43
N TRP A 48 -18.20 -2.83 13.16
CA TRP A 48 -16.83 -3.08 12.73
C TRP A 48 -16.16 -1.76 12.34
N ASP A 49 -15.12 -1.38 13.06
CA ASP A 49 -14.37 -0.11 12.95
C ASP A 49 -12.88 -0.32 12.64
N HIS A 50 -12.56 -1.50 12.10
CA HIS A 50 -11.20 -1.99 11.95
C HIS A 50 -10.46 -1.37 10.77
N VAL A 51 -9.13 -1.30 10.91
CA VAL A 51 -8.25 -0.88 9.82
C VAL A 51 -8.10 -2.01 8.81
N CYS A 52 -8.34 -1.71 7.54
CA CYS A 52 -8.11 -2.59 6.41
C CYS A 52 -6.91 -2.08 5.62
N TRP A 53 -6.17 -2.98 4.96
CA TRP A 53 -5.25 -2.56 3.91
C TRP A 53 -5.58 -3.20 2.57
N PHE A 54 -5.41 -2.37 1.56
CA PHE A 54 -5.59 -2.69 0.15
C PHE A 54 -4.24 -2.48 -0.51
N ALA A 55 -3.80 -3.42 -1.33
CA ALA A 55 -2.52 -3.30 -2.03
C ALA A 55 -2.65 -3.75 -3.48
N ILE A 56 -1.79 -3.20 -4.33
CA ILE A 56 -1.70 -3.59 -5.73
C ILE A 56 -1.29 -5.06 -5.80
N ASN A 57 -2.02 -5.84 -6.58
CA ASN A 57 -1.67 -7.23 -6.86
C ASN A 57 -0.57 -7.26 -7.91
N LEU A 58 0.65 -7.58 -7.48
CA LEU A 58 1.73 -7.91 -8.40
C LEU A 58 1.57 -9.36 -8.86
N ASP A 59 1.74 -9.60 -10.16
CA ASP A 59 1.89 -10.98 -10.64
C ASP A 59 3.17 -11.61 -10.06
N ARG A 60 3.23 -12.94 -10.10
CA ARG A 60 4.35 -13.72 -9.54
C ARG A 60 5.72 -13.25 -10.06
N ASN A 61 5.82 -12.89 -11.34
CA ASN A 61 7.10 -12.49 -11.93
C ASN A 61 7.53 -11.10 -11.44
N LYS A 62 6.59 -10.15 -11.38
CA LYS A 62 6.84 -8.82 -10.81
C LYS A 62 7.18 -8.89 -9.33
N GLU A 63 6.47 -9.71 -8.56
CA GLU A 63 6.74 -9.91 -7.14
C GLU A 63 8.13 -10.51 -6.92
N GLN A 64 8.48 -11.54 -7.69
CA GLN A 64 9.82 -12.13 -7.64
C GLN A 64 10.90 -11.10 -7.98
N LYS A 65 10.71 -10.33 -9.07
CA LYS A 65 11.65 -9.26 -9.48
C LYS A 65 11.82 -8.23 -8.36
N ALA A 66 10.73 -7.78 -7.74
CA ALA A 66 10.77 -6.83 -6.64
C ALA A 66 11.53 -7.39 -5.41
N ARG A 67 11.20 -8.61 -4.98
CA ARG A 67 11.86 -9.27 -3.83
C ARG A 67 13.36 -9.44 -4.06
N SER A 68 13.76 -9.88 -5.25
CA SER A 68 15.17 -10.02 -5.63
C SER A 68 15.89 -8.68 -5.65
N ALA A 69 15.26 -7.62 -6.17
CA ALA A 69 15.84 -6.28 -6.19
C ALA A 69 16.04 -5.71 -4.77
N PHE A 70 15.05 -5.87 -3.87
CA PHE A 70 15.20 -5.47 -2.46
C PHE A 70 16.36 -6.20 -1.78
N THR A 71 16.46 -7.52 -2.00
CA THR A 71 17.54 -8.33 -1.44
C THR A 71 18.92 -7.87 -1.94
N ALA A 72 19.03 -7.55 -3.24
CA ALA A 72 20.28 -7.08 -3.83
C ALA A 72 20.74 -5.73 -3.24
N VAL A 73 19.80 -4.80 -3.02
CA VAL A 73 20.06 -3.52 -2.34
C VAL A 73 20.57 -3.74 -0.91
N ASP A 74 19.87 -4.56 -0.13
CA ASP A 74 20.24 -4.84 1.27
C ASP A 74 21.59 -5.55 1.39
N MET A 75 21.88 -6.49 0.49
CA MET A 75 23.19 -7.15 0.42
C MET A 75 24.31 -6.16 0.06
N ASN A 76 24.07 -5.26 -0.90
CA ASN A 76 25.06 -4.24 -1.28
C ASN A 76 25.37 -3.30 -0.11
N ILE A 77 24.35 -2.85 0.62
CA ILE A 77 24.52 -2.01 1.81
C ILE A 77 25.29 -2.77 2.90
N SER A 78 24.89 -4.02 3.18
CA SER A 78 25.53 -4.86 4.18
C SER A 78 27.02 -5.07 3.89
N GLU A 79 27.38 -5.30 2.63
CA GLU A 79 28.77 -5.46 2.23
C GLU A 79 29.57 -4.15 2.37
N LYS A 80 28.99 -3.01 2.00
CA LYS A 80 29.62 -1.70 2.20
C LYS A 80 29.87 -1.40 3.68
N ILE A 81 28.92 -1.72 4.56
CA ILE A 81 29.08 -1.58 6.02
C ILE A 81 30.18 -2.50 6.53
N ARG A 82 30.22 -3.76 6.05
CA ARG A 82 31.23 -4.74 6.44
C ARG A 82 32.65 -4.30 6.07
N VAL A 83 32.84 -3.72 4.88
CA VAL A 83 34.15 -3.28 4.37
C VAL A 83 34.61 -1.98 5.03
N ASN A 84 33.71 -1.00 5.18
CA ASN A 84 34.07 0.34 5.67
C ASN A 84 34.00 0.47 7.20
N GLY A 85 33.46 -0.53 7.89
CA GLY A 85 33.14 -0.48 9.31
C GLY A 85 31.81 0.25 9.57
N ALA A 86 31.11 -0.16 10.62
CA ALA A 86 29.89 0.51 11.02
C ALA A 86 30.19 1.93 11.51
N ASN A 87 29.61 2.92 10.85
CA ASN A 87 29.57 4.30 11.32
C ASN A 87 28.10 4.76 11.39
N ASN A 88 27.82 5.88 12.06
CA ASN A 88 26.46 6.40 12.17
C ASN A 88 25.95 7.06 10.87
N GLN A 89 26.62 6.86 9.72
CA GLN A 89 26.21 7.46 8.46
C GLN A 89 25.29 6.50 7.69
N LEU A 90 24.34 7.09 6.96
CA LEU A 90 23.51 6.32 6.04
C LEU A 90 24.38 5.83 4.88
N VAL A 91 24.33 4.53 4.63
CA VAL A 91 25.03 3.89 3.52
C VAL A 91 24.05 3.68 2.38
N GLU A 92 24.41 4.22 1.21
CA GLU A 92 23.60 4.09 0.00
C GLU A 92 24.03 2.88 -0.83
N ALA A 93 23.05 2.14 -1.37
CA ALA A 93 23.28 1.12 -2.38
C ALA A 93 23.72 1.73 -3.72
N ASN A 94 24.34 0.91 -4.57
CA ASN A 94 24.70 1.32 -5.93
C ASN A 94 23.44 1.69 -6.73
N SER A 95 23.52 2.77 -7.53
CA SER A 95 22.38 3.31 -8.29
C SER A 95 21.73 2.27 -9.19
N GLU A 96 22.51 1.45 -9.88
CA GLU A 96 22.01 0.40 -10.80
C GLU A 96 21.05 -0.60 -10.12
N LEU A 97 21.30 -0.93 -8.85
CA LEU A 97 20.44 -1.82 -8.06
C LEU A 97 19.14 -1.11 -7.66
N VAL A 98 19.24 0.19 -7.34
CA VAL A 98 18.10 1.03 -6.97
C VAL A 98 17.22 1.33 -8.17
N ASP A 99 17.80 1.48 -9.37
CA ASP A 99 17.08 1.80 -10.59
C ASP A 99 16.06 0.72 -10.95
N THR A 100 16.35 -0.56 -10.65
CA THR A 100 15.37 -1.65 -10.80
C THR A 100 14.15 -1.45 -9.90
N LEU A 101 14.34 -1.02 -8.65
CA LEU A 101 13.23 -0.74 -7.73
C LEU A 101 12.43 0.49 -8.18
N LYS A 102 13.12 1.53 -8.66
CA LYS A 102 12.47 2.73 -9.23
C LYS A 102 11.66 2.41 -10.48
N GLU A 103 12.16 1.53 -11.33
CA GLU A 103 11.45 1.06 -12.52
C GLU A 103 10.16 0.34 -12.12
N ILE A 104 10.24 -0.65 -11.23
CA ILE A 104 9.06 -1.37 -10.73
C ILE A 104 8.07 -0.40 -10.11
N HIS A 105 8.55 0.55 -9.31
CA HIS A 105 7.69 1.57 -8.76
C HIS A 105 6.97 2.37 -9.85
N SER A 106 7.71 2.95 -10.80
CA SER A 106 7.15 3.77 -11.89
C SER A 106 6.12 3.02 -12.74
N GLN A 107 6.28 1.71 -12.91
CA GLN A 107 5.37 0.86 -13.67
C GLN A 107 4.07 0.52 -12.93
N ASN A 108 4.03 0.67 -11.60
CA ASN A 108 2.88 0.30 -10.78
C ASN A 108 2.36 1.48 -9.94
N PHE A 109 2.90 2.69 -10.09
CA PHE A 109 2.39 3.88 -9.41
C PHE A 109 1.11 4.37 -10.10
N ILE A 110 0.00 4.30 -9.37
CA ILE A 110 -1.34 4.62 -9.90
C ILE A 110 -1.85 6.01 -9.48
N TRP A 111 -1.07 6.71 -8.63
CA TRP A 111 -1.50 7.97 -8.03
C TRP A 111 -1.01 9.17 -8.83
N ASP A 112 -1.85 10.17 -8.95
CA ASP A 112 -1.57 11.44 -9.60
C ASP A 112 -2.45 12.51 -8.94
N SER A 113 -2.18 13.79 -9.21
CA SER A 113 -2.95 14.88 -8.63
C SER A 113 -4.35 14.93 -9.24
N GLY A 114 -5.35 15.28 -8.44
CA GLY A 114 -6.73 15.43 -8.90
C GLY A 114 -7.78 14.84 -7.96
N GLU A 115 -9.01 14.79 -8.44
CA GLU A 115 -10.16 14.27 -7.70
C GLU A 115 -10.37 12.77 -7.96
N TYR A 116 -10.58 12.04 -6.88
CA TYR A 116 -10.77 10.60 -6.88
C TYR A 116 -12.07 10.22 -6.19
N TYR A 117 -12.61 9.08 -6.63
CA TYR A 117 -13.62 8.33 -5.90
C TYR A 117 -13.06 6.98 -5.50
N LEU A 118 -13.32 6.57 -4.26
CA LEU A 118 -13.20 5.17 -3.83
C LEU A 118 -14.59 4.59 -3.68
N GLU A 119 -14.81 3.44 -4.29
CA GLU A 119 -16.00 2.63 -4.08
C GLU A 119 -15.57 1.39 -3.29
N LEU A 120 -15.91 1.40 -2.01
CA LEU A 120 -15.75 0.27 -1.10
C LEU A 120 -16.88 -0.71 -1.36
N ARG A 121 -16.53 -1.95 -1.71
CA ARG A 121 -17.49 -3.01 -2.02
C ARG A 121 -17.30 -4.22 -1.12
N PHE A 122 -18.36 -4.63 -0.44
CA PHE A 122 -18.41 -5.81 0.41
C PHE A 122 -19.29 -6.86 -0.25
N GLU A 123 -18.80 -8.10 -0.31
CA GLU A 123 -19.59 -9.27 -0.74
C GLU A 123 -19.89 -10.14 0.47
N THR A 124 -21.13 -10.58 0.64
CA THR A 124 -21.56 -11.38 1.80
C THR A 124 -21.94 -12.83 1.45
N ILE A 125 -22.21 -13.65 2.46
CA ILE A 125 -22.86 -14.96 2.32
C ILE A 125 -24.15 -14.96 3.17
N PRO A 126 -25.35 -15.14 2.57
CA PRO A 126 -25.64 -15.26 1.13
C PRO A 126 -25.28 -13.98 0.36
N SER A 127 -25.15 -14.08 -0.98
CA SER A 127 -24.58 -13.03 -1.84
C SER A 127 -25.42 -11.76 -1.84
N ILE A 128 -24.98 -10.77 -1.07
CA ILE A 128 -25.44 -9.39 -1.08
C ILE A 128 -24.20 -8.53 -1.32
N ILE A 129 -24.35 -7.52 -2.16
CA ILE A 129 -23.32 -6.53 -2.44
C ILE A 129 -23.69 -5.26 -1.68
N LEU A 130 -22.79 -4.80 -0.81
CA LEU A 130 -22.90 -3.52 -0.13
C LEU A 130 -21.82 -2.60 -0.69
N GLU A 131 -22.19 -1.37 -1.04
CA GLU A 131 -21.28 -0.41 -1.65
C GLU A 131 -21.33 0.91 -0.87
N LYS A 132 -20.15 1.51 -0.65
CA LYS A 132 -20.01 2.86 -0.12
C LYS A 132 -19.04 3.65 -0.98
N ARG A 133 -19.48 4.80 -1.45
CA ARG A 133 -18.67 5.70 -2.27
C ARG A 133 -18.18 6.89 -1.43
N VAL A 134 -16.88 7.15 -1.50
CA VAL A 134 -16.25 8.33 -0.90
C VAL A 134 -15.45 9.06 -1.96
N ARG A 135 -15.25 10.36 -1.77
CA ARG A 135 -14.40 11.18 -2.62
C ARG A 135 -13.25 11.78 -1.82
N PHE A 136 -12.13 12.00 -2.49
CA PHE A 136 -10.96 12.67 -1.94
C PHE A 136 -10.18 13.35 -3.06
N THR A 137 -9.28 14.25 -2.67
CA THR A 137 -8.40 14.96 -3.60
C THR A 137 -6.96 14.66 -3.22
N LEU A 138 -6.14 14.35 -4.21
CA LEU A 138 -4.69 14.36 -4.06
C LEU A 138 -4.15 15.64 -4.66
N PHE A 139 -3.45 16.42 -3.86
CA PHE A 139 -2.71 17.57 -4.33
C PHE A 139 -1.34 17.15 -4.86
N GLU A 140 -0.71 18.02 -5.65
CA GLU A 140 0.62 17.81 -6.19
C GLU A 140 1.65 17.57 -5.07
N SER A 141 1.46 18.19 -3.91
CA SER A 141 2.28 17.95 -2.71
C SER A 141 2.18 16.52 -2.21
N ASP A 142 0.98 15.94 -2.21
CA ASP A 142 0.74 14.58 -1.73
C ASP A 142 1.39 13.56 -2.66
N VAL A 143 1.23 13.77 -3.97
CA VAL A 143 1.85 12.92 -5.00
C VAL A 143 3.36 13.03 -4.96
N LYS A 144 3.89 14.23 -4.73
CA LYS A 144 5.33 14.44 -4.55
C LYS A 144 5.84 13.72 -3.31
N GLU A 145 5.15 13.85 -2.18
CA GLU A 145 5.52 13.16 -0.94
C GLU A 145 5.53 11.64 -1.13
N LEU A 146 4.48 11.08 -1.75
CA LEU A 146 4.44 9.67 -2.13
C LEU A 146 5.66 9.30 -2.97
N ASN A 147 6.01 10.11 -3.97
CA ASN A 147 7.17 9.87 -4.83
C ASN A 147 8.53 10.00 -4.13
N ASP A 148 8.64 10.90 -3.16
CA ASP A 148 9.88 11.12 -2.41
C ASP A 148 10.27 9.86 -1.60
N TYR A 149 9.31 9.05 -1.16
CA TYR A 149 9.59 7.79 -0.46
C TYR A 149 10.35 6.77 -1.32
N PHE A 150 10.29 6.85 -2.65
CA PHE A 150 11.05 5.96 -3.55
C PHE A 150 12.51 6.38 -3.67
N ASN A 151 12.84 7.65 -3.40
CA ASN A 151 14.23 8.08 -3.30
C ASN A 151 14.95 7.41 -2.12
N ASP A 152 14.19 6.96 -1.12
CA ASP A 152 14.73 6.28 0.06
C ASP A 152 15.06 4.79 -0.20
N TYR A 153 14.70 4.21 -1.36
CA TYR A 153 15.06 2.82 -1.70
C TYR A 153 16.57 2.56 -1.69
N LYS A 154 17.39 3.59 -1.93
CA LYS A 154 18.84 3.49 -1.85
C LYS A 154 19.37 3.16 -0.45
N PHE A 155 18.56 3.32 0.59
CA PHE A 155 18.95 3.03 1.97
C PHE A 155 18.44 1.66 2.47
N GLY A 156 17.80 0.88 1.59
CA GLY A 156 17.35 -0.48 1.89
C GLY A 156 16.29 -0.58 2.99
N SER A 157 16.08 -1.80 3.48
CA SER A 157 15.07 -2.11 4.49
C SER A 157 15.39 -1.52 5.86
N ALA A 158 16.67 -1.35 6.21
CA ALA A 158 17.10 -0.79 7.49
C ALA A 158 16.61 0.67 7.70
N TYR A 159 16.50 1.45 6.63
CA TYR A 159 15.96 2.82 6.68
C TYR A 159 14.45 2.87 6.46
N ASN A 160 13.86 1.85 5.81
CA ASN A 160 12.41 1.76 5.61
C ASN A 160 11.58 1.79 6.90
N HIS A 161 12.17 1.45 8.05
CA HIS A 161 11.46 1.35 9.34
C HIS A 161 11.31 2.67 10.10
N GLN A 162 11.94 3.78 9.65
CA GLN A 162 12.06 5.00 10.45
C GLN A 162 11.22 6.21 9.99
N LYS A 163 10.49 6.13 8.88
CA LYS A 163 9.58 7.19 8.43
C LYS A 163 8.17 6.61 8.23
N ASN A 164 7.15 7.33 8.69
CA ASN A 164 5.77 7.10 8.24
C ASN A 164 5.75 7.31 6.72
N LYS A 165 5.49 6.25 5.94
CA LYS A 165 5.48 6.31 4.47
C LYS A 165 4.05 6.34 3.95
N GLY A 166 3.47 7.53 3.89
CA GLY A 166 2.13 7.72 3.36
C GLY A 166 1.61 9.12 3.59
N VAL A 167 0.58 9.48 2.83
CA VAL A 167 -0.13 10.76 2.95
C VAL A 167 -1.46 10.52 3.65
N ASN A 168 -1.83 11.43 4.55
CA ASN A 168 -3.14 11.39 5.21
C ASN A 168 -4.11 12.26 4.43
N ILE A 169 -5.16 11.65 3.88
CA ILE A 169 -6.16 12.34 3.08
C ILE A 169 -7.47 12.45 3.84
N LEU A 170 -8.12 13.60 3.69
CA LEU A 170 -9.49 13.76 4.16
C LEU A 170 -10.44 13.18 3.11
N ILE A 171 -11.28 12.25 3.55
CA ILE A 171 -12.35 11.69 2.73
C ILE A 171 -13.66 12.40 3.05
N SER A 172 -14.52 12.55 2.04
CA SER A 172 -15.90 12.99 2.22
C SER A 172 -16.85 12.00 1.57
N GLU A 173 -18.05 11.87 2.13
CA GLU A 173 -19.07 11.03 1.51
C GLU A 173 -19.40 11.58 0.12
N ALA A 174 -19.38 10.71 -0.88
CA ALA A 174 -19.82 11.07 -2.21
C ALA A 174 -21.34 10.95 -2.23
N SER A 175 -22.03 12.01 -2.65
CA SER A 175 -23.46 11.93 -2.97
C SER A 175 -23.66 10.97 -4.14
N ASN A 176 -24.67 10.10 -4.05
CA ASN A 176 -25.08 9.22 -5.14
C ASN A 176 -25.54 10.03 -6.37
#